data_AF-A0A8C1ZFQ3-F1
#
_entry.id   AF-A0A8C1ZFQ3-F1
#
_cell.length_a   1.000
_cell.length_b   1.000
_cell.length_c   1.000
_cell.angle_alpha   90.00
_cell.angle_beta   90.00
_cell.angle_gamma   90.00
#
_symmetry.space_group_name_H-M   'P 1'
#
loop_
_entity.id
_entity.type
_entity.pdbx_description
1 polymer ?
#
loop_
_entity_poly.entity_id
_entity_poly.type
_entity_poly.pdbx_seq_one_letter_code
_entity_poly.pdbx_strand_id
1 'polypeptide(L)'
;MDFPKEVTLSELIEWCEGLGVNLSHAFVLSGVPPDAEVSDIEELAQTVKVFGRVRVRGEKYHSQMQCKIVLCECRQPVSPDHTPPEIRSVRGELPWKIILLTNRDTETPQFSDKIRKLLQEEGKTMDDVRALFSKEPLHGSSPDSIIRAVGDLLEKTMRPSSDNTVFRRLRTFSGTIPTPPGEESLEHWLAQARLMVEECTGSNREKRTRIVESLKGPALDIIQAVRLNEPEATPSDYLTALENAFGTPESGEDLYFAFRSMHQQFGEKLSDFLQRLERSLRRVLHRGGISPQRMDQVRLEQLIRGSAQSDMILVHLRLRERKERPPTFLQLLNEIREEEEYEASRRKLNPTVRQVQATKETKQGKVKSIQSSNLPEGLVGPSPLASVTLEGQPCQALLDSGSRVTIVFENW
;
A
#
# COMPACT_ATOMS: atom_id res chain seq x y z
N MET A 1 -46.01 -11.38 -25.97
CA MET A 1 -45.51 -12.76 -25.84
C MET A 1 -45.40 -12.98 -24.35
N ASP A 2 -46.19 -13.92 -23.83
CA ASP A 2 -46.40 -14.11 -22.40
C ASP A 2 -45.07 -14.32 -21.67
N PHE A 3 -44.82 -13.42 -20.71
CA PHE A 3 -43.77 -13.61 -19.72
C PHE A 3 -44.16 -14.79 -18.83
N PRO A 4 -43.23 -15.73 -18.56
CA PRO A 4 -43.54 -16.89 -17.76
C PRO A 4 -43.76 -16.54 -16.29
N LYS A 5 -44.85 -17.06 -15.73
CA LYS A 5 -45.15 -16.98 -14.30
C LYS A 5 -43.99 -17.59 -13.50
N GLU A 6 -43.30 -16.75 -12.75
CA GLU A 6 -42.41 -17.18 -11.67
C GLU A 6 -43.24 -18.08 -10.72
N VAL A 7 -42.76 -19.30 -10.42
CA VAL A 7 -43.50 -20.24 -9.56
C VAL A 7 -43.74 -19.55 -8.21
N THR A 8 -45.00 -19.35 -7.85
CA THR A 8 -45.33 -18.57 -6.66
C THR A 8 -45.11 -19.40 -5.40
N LEU A 9 -44.78 -18.74 -4.28
CA LEU A 9 -44.60 -19.42 -3.00
C LEU A 9 -45.88 -20.21 -2.61
N SER A 10 -47.06 -19.69 -2.94
CA SER A 10 -48.35 -20.35 -2.76
C SER A 10 -48.45 -21.69 -3.53
N GLU A 11 -48.04 -21.73 -4.79
CA GLU A 11 -48.02 -22.96 -5.59
C GLU A 11 -47.05 -24.02 -5.02
N LEU A 12 -45.97 -23.59 -4.37
CA LEU A 12 -45.03 -24.49 -3.70
C LEU A 12 -45.57 -25.01 -2.36
N ILE A 13 -46.32 -24.19 -1.62
CA ILE A 13 -47.03 -24.62 -0.41
C ILE A 13 -48.08 -25.67 -0.76
N GLU A 14 -48.94 -25.40 -1.76
CA GLU A 14 -49.95 -26.36 -2.24
C GLU A 14 -49.30 -27.67 -2.69
N TRP A 15 -48.11 -27.60 -3.31
CA TRP A 15 -47.37 -28.78 -3.71
C TRP A 15 -46.86 -29.61 -2.52
N CYS A 16 -46.47 -28.96 -1.42
CA CYS A 16 -46.09 -29.67 -0.19
C CYS A 16 -47.28 -30.32 0.49
N GLU A 17 -48.40 -29.60 0.57
CA GLU A 17 -49.65 -30.10 1.14
C GLU A 17 -50.15 -31.33 0.36
N GLY A 18 -50.13 -31.27 -0.97
CA GLY A 18 -50.53 -32.38 -1.83
C GLY A 18 -49.64 -33.64 -1.71
N LEU A 19 -48.40 -33.48 -1.23
CA LEU A 19 -47.45 -34.59 -1.01
C LEU A 19 -47.33 -34.99 0.48
N GLY A 20 -48.10 -34.35 1.36
CA GLY A 20 -48.09 -34.60 2.80
C GLY A 20 -46.76 -34.25 3.49
N VAL A 21 -46.01 -33.27 2.95
CA VAL A 21 -44.71 -32.85 3.49
C VAL A 21 -44.90 -31.67 4.44
N ASN A 22 -44.27 -31.71 5.62
CA ASN A 22 -44.34 -30.62 6.58
C ASN A 22 -43.54 -29.40 6.11
N LEU A 23 -44.20 -28.24 5.99
CA LEU A 23 -43.60 -26.97 5.52
C LEU A 23 -42.37 -26.55 6.32
N SER A 24 -42.35 -26.78 7.64
CA SER A 24 -41.20 -26.45 8.49
C SER A 24 -39.97 -27.33 8.25
N HIS A 25 -40.14 -28.46 7.56
CA HIS A 25 -39.11 -29.42 7.20
C HIS A 25 -38.93 -29.54 5.68
N ALA A 26 -39.49 -28.60 4.92
CA ALA A 26 -39.50 -28.64 3.47
C ALA A 26 -38.71 -27.46 2.89
N PHE A 27 -37.98 -27.73 1.81
CA PHE A 27 -37.37 -26.70 0.98
C PHE A 27 -37.40 -27.13 -0.49
N VAL A 28 -37.30 -26.15 -1.37
CA VAL A 28 -37.33 -26.38 -2.82
C VAL A 28 -36.00 -25.98 -3.42
N LEU A 29 -35.46 -26.85 -4.27
CA LEU A 29 -34.28 -26.55 -5.09
C LEU A 29 -34.74 -26.15 -6.49
N SER A 30 -34.23 -25.01 -6.96
CA SER A 30 -34.44 -24.49 -8.31
C SER A 30 -33.12 -24.43 -9.07
N GLY A 31 -33.17 -24.67 -10.39
CA GLY A 31 -31.98 -24.70 -11.25
C GLY A 31 -31.27 -26.06 -11.28
N VAL A 32 -31.95 -27.14 -10.89
CA VAL A 32 -31.38 -28.50 -10.96
C VAL A 32 -31.32 -28.96 -12.43
N PRO A 33 -30.20 -29.50 -12.93
CA PRO A 33 -30.12 -30.04 -14.28
C PRO A 33 -31.18 -31.14 -14.53
N PRO A 34 -31.74 -31.24 -15.74
CA PRO A 34 -32.77 -32.23 -16.06
C PRO A 34 -32.26 -33.68 -15.99
N ASP A 35 -30.96 -33.88 -16.16
CA ASP A 35 -30.26 -35.17 -16.11
C ASP A 35 -29.75 -35.55 -14.71
N ALA A 36 -29.97 -34.71 -13.68
CA ALA A 36 -29.52 -34.98 -12.33
C ALA A 36 -30.32 -36.13 -11.67
N GLU A 37 -29.61 -37.14 -11.18
CA GLU A 37 -30.21 -38.26 -10.45
C GLU A 37 -30.64 -37.86 -9.04
N VAL A 38 -31.69 -38.51 -8.53
CA VAL A 38 -32.23 -38.25 -7.18
C VAL A 38 -31.17 -38.44 -6.09
N SER A 39 -30.33 -39.49 -6.22
CA SER A 39 -29.26 -39.76 -5.25
C SER A 39 -28.20 -38.67 -5.20
N ASP A 40 -27.83 -38.10 -6.34
CA ASP A 40 -26.88 -36.99 -6.42
C ASP A 40 -27.45 -35.71 -5.79
N ILE A 41 -28.75 -35.46 -6.01
CA ILE A 41 -29.46 -34.31 -5.43
C ILE A 41 -29.51 -34.43 -3.90
N GLU A 42 -29.84 -35.61 -3.38
CA GLU A 42 -29.86 -35.88 -1.94
C GLU A 42 -28.46 -35.77 -1.32
N GLU A 43 -27.44 -36.36 -1.95
CA GLU A 43 -26.07 -36.28 -1.47
C GLU A 43 -25.58 -34.82 -1.41
N LEU A 44 -25.85 -34.05 -2.46
CA LEU A 44 -25.46 -32.65 -2.51
C LEU A 44 -26.22 -31.81 -1.48
N ALA A 45 -27.53 -32.01 -1.33
CA ALA A 45 -28.32 -31.30 -0.34
C ALA A 45 -27.86 -31.61 1.11
N GLN A 46 -27.42 -32.84 1.37
CA GLN A 46 -26.86 -33.24 2.68
C GLN A 46 -25.51 -32.60 3.01
N THR A 47 -24.81 -31.99 2.05
CA THR A 47 -23.61 -31.19 2.35
C THR A 47 -23.95 -29.97 3.22
N VAL A 48 -25.18 -29.49 3.13
CA VAL A 48 -25.72 -28.43 3.98
C VAL A 48 -26.12 -29.05 5.32
N LYS A 49 -25.21 -29.02 6.29
CA LYS A 49 -25.34 -29.70 7.58
C LYS A 49 -26.63 -29.38 8.35
N VAL A 50 -27.21 -28.18 8.17
CA VAL A 50 -28.45 -27.74 8.83
C VAL A 50 -29.69 -28.52 8.36
N PHE A 51 -29.64 -29.18 7.21
CA PHE A 51 -30.75 -30.03 6.76
C PHE A 51 -30.69 -31.44 7.37
N GLY A 52 -29.51 -31.90 7.79
CA GLY A 52 -29.32 -33.29 8.21
C GLY A 52 -29.60 -34.25 7.07
N ARG A 53 -30.42 -35.29 7.31
CA ARG A 53 -30.83 -36.25 6.26
C ARG A 53 -31.89 -35.62 5.37
N VAL A 54 -31.66 -35.62 4.06
CA VAL A 54 -32.56 -35.06 3.04
C VAL A 54 -33.16 -36.19 2.21
N ARG A 55 -34.43 -36.03 1.81
CA ARG A 55 -35.11 -36.89 0.84
C ARG A 55 -35.82 -36.07 -0.21
N VAL A 56 -35.71 -36.46 -1.47
CA VAL A 56 -36.52 -35.87 -2.55
C VAL A 56 -37.94 -36.42 -2.48
N ARG A 57 -38.93 -35.53 -2.44
CA ARG A 57 -40.36 -35.86 -2.32
C ARG A 57 -41.15 -35.64 -3.59
N GLY A 58 -40.67 -34.76 -4.46
CA GLY A 58 -41.32 -34.46 -5.72
C GLY A 58 -40.42 -33.70 -6.66
N GLU A 59 -40.71 -33.81 -7.95
CA GLU A 59 -40.03 -33.07 -9.00
C GLU A 59 -41.03 -32.50 -9.99
N LYS A 60 -40.73 -31.30 -10.50
CA LYS A 60 -41.45 -30.63 -11.57
C LYS A 60 -40.45 -30.13 -12.59
N TYR A 61 -40.70 -30.40 -13.87
CA TYR A 61 -39.88 -29.87 -14.94
C TYR A 61 -40.36 -28.47 -15.32
N HIS A 62 -39.43 -27.51 -15.38
CA HIS A 62 -39.71 -26.15 -15.79
C HIS A 62 -39.17 -25.92 -17.21
N SER A 63 -40.06 -26.03 -18.21
CA SER A 63 -39.72 -26.05 -19.63
C SER A 63 -39.03 -24.78 -20.14
N GLN A 64 -39.27 -23.63 -19.50
CA GLN A 64 -38.72 -22.33 -19.92
C GLN A 64 -37.30 -22.08 -19.43
N MET A 65 -36.91 -22.65 -18.29
CA MET A 65 -35.55 -22.54 -17.73
C MET A 65 -34.70 -23.77 -18.04
N GLN A 66 -35.25 -24.74 -18.80
CA GLN A 66 -34.63 -26.04 -19.08
C GLN A 66 -34.06 -26.72 -17.82
N CYS A 67 -34.74 -26.54 -16.69
CA CYS A 67 -34.29 -27.03 -15.40
C CYS A 67 -35.42 -27.74 -14.66
N LYS A 68 -35.03 -28.53 -13.68
CA LYS A 68 -35.90 -29.25 -12.77
C LYS A 68 -36.02 -28.46 -11.46
N ILE A 69 -37.23 -28.41 -10.93
CA ILE A 69 -37.54 -27.92 -9.59
C ILE A 69 -37.79 -29.14 -8.72
N VAL A 70 -37.11 -29.24 -7.59
CA VAL A 70 -37.13 -30.42 -6.73
C VAL A 70 -37.58 -30.05 -5.33
N LEU A 71 -38.64 -30.71 -4.85
CA LEU A 71 -39.09 -30.59 -3.47
C LEU A 71 -38.34 -31.58 -2.59
N CYS A 72 -37.72 -31.07 -1.54
CA CYS A 72 -36.94 -31.85 -0.59
C CYS A 72 -37.53 -31.76 0.82
N GLU A 73 -37.50 -32.87 1.54
CA GLU A 73 -37.84 -32.97 2.95
C GLU A 73 -36.58 -33.26 3.76
N CYS A 74 -36.36 -32.53 4.84
CA CYS A 74 -35.20 -32.66 5.71
C CYS A 74 -35.57 -33.04 7.14
N ARG A 75 -34.68 -33.78 7.81
CA ARG A 75 -34.92 -34.25 9.19
C ARG A 75 -34.98 -33.09 10.19
N GLN A 76 -34.24 -32.01 9.96
CA GLN A 76 -34.18 -30.84 10.83
C GLN A 76 -35.12 -29.75 10.32
N PRO A 77 -35.73 -28.94 11.19
CA PRO A 77 -36.56 -27.82 10.77
C PRO A 77 -35.69 -26.76 10.09
N VAL A 78 -36.16 -26.23 8.97
CA VAL A 78 -35.40 -25.28 8.16
C VAL A 78 -35.54 -23.88 8.74
N SER A 79 -34.41 -23.25 9.06
CA SER A 79 -34.35 -21.85 9.50
C SER A 79 -33.72 -20.96 8.43
N PRO A 80 -34.29 -19.78 8.12
CA PRO A 80 -33.70 -18.84 7.17
C PRO A 80 -32.34 -18.31 7.63
N ASP A 81 -32.08 -18.24 8.93
CA ASP A 81 -30.84 -17.67 9.49
C ASP A 81 -29.61 -18.56 9.32
N HIS A 82 -29.84 -19.85 9.04
CA HIS A 82 -28.78 -20.88 9.02
C HIS A 82 -28.74 -21.65 7.71
N THR A 83 -29.62 -21.31 6.76
CA THR A 83 -29.71 -21.98 5.46
C THR A 83 -29.03 -21.12 4.39
N PRO A 84 -28.03 -21.67 3.65
CA PRO A 84 -27.43 -20.93 2.55
C PRO A 84 -28.47 -20.67 1.45
N PRO A 85 -28.39 -19.54 0.74
CA PRO A 85 -29.34 -19.23 -0.33
C PRO A 85 -29.14 -20.12 -1.59
N GLU A 86 -27.94 -20.72 -1.74
CA GLU A 86 -27.54 -21.49 -2.90
C GLU A 86 -26.61 -22.66 -2.51
N ILE A 87 -26.70 -23.77 -3.24
CA ILE A 87 -25.78 -24.92 -3.15
C ILE A 87 -25.09 -25.10 -4.50
N ARG A 88 -23.79 -25.39 -4.49
CA ARG A 88 -23.01 -25.62 -5.72
C ARG A 88 -22.70 -27.10 -5.89
N SER A 89 -23.10 -27.65 -7.03
CA SER A 89 -22.71 -29.01 -7.43
C SER A 89 -21.25 -29.06 -7.86
N VAL A 90 -20.57 -30.17 -7.58
CA VAL A 90 -19.18 -30.43 -8.00
C VAL A 90 -19.08 -30.63 -9.52
N ARG A 91 -20.21 -30.90 -10.20
CA ARG A 91 -20.27 -31.20 -11.65
C ARG A 91 -20.95 -30.11 -12.49
N GLY A 92 -21.45 -29.01 -11.90
CA GLY A 92 -22.27 -28.01 -12.61
C GLY A 92 -21.70 -26.59 -12.58
N GLU A 93 -21.89 -25.84 -13.67
CA GLU A 93 -21.45 -24.44 -13.80
C GLU A 93 -22.35 -23.43 -13.05
N LEU A 94 -23.61 -23.76 -12.76
CA LEU A 94 -24.59 -22.87 -12.13
C LEU A 94 -25.02 -23.36 -10.73
N PRO A 95 -25.13 -22.45 -9.74
CA PRO A 95 -25.60 -22.78 -8.39
C PRO A 95 -27.09 -23.13 -8.38
N TRP A 96 -27.47 -24.09 -7.53
CA TRP A 96 -28.87 -24.44 -7.27
C TRP A 96 -29.41 -23.54 -6.17
N LYS A 97 -30.53 -22.86 -6.42
CA LYS A 97 -31.13 -21.94 -5.47
C LYS A 97 -32.02 -22.68 -4.48
N ILE A 98 -31.86 -22.41 -3.18
CA ILE A 98 -32.73 -22.93 -2.13
C ILE A 98 -33.87 -21.94 -1.89
N ILE A 99 -35.10 -22.42 -1.91
CA ILE A 99 -36.32 -21.67 -1.62
C ILE A 99 -36.96 -22.26 -0.37
N LEU A 100 -37.15 -21.43 0.66
CA LEU A 100 -37.78 -21.82 1.92
C LEU A 100 -39.27 -21.51 1.92
N LEU A 101 -40.05 -22.44 2.47
CA LEU A 101 -41.52 -22.37 2.52
C LEU A 101 -42.01 -21.88 3.90
N THR A 102 -41.36 -20.84 4.42
CA THR A 102 -41.73 -20.26 5.71
C THR A 102 -42.85 -19.24 5.54
N ASN A 103 -43.98 -19.45 6.22
CA ASN A 103 -45.04 -18.46 6.30
C ASN A 103 -44.56 -17.29 7.18
N ARG A 104 -44.38 -16.09 6.61
CA ARG A 104 -43.88 -14.89 7.31
C ARG A 104 -44.95 -14.23 8.19
N ASP A 105 -45.58 -14.98 9.08
CA ASP A 105 -46.54 -14.45 10.06
C ASP A 105 -45.91 -14.33 11.45
N THR A 106 -44.71 -13.76 11.53
CA THR A 106 -44.18 -13.19 12.78
C THR A 106 -43.28 -11.98 12.48
N GLU A 107 -43.74 -11.05 11.64
CA GLU A 107 -43.15 -9.70 11.67
C GLU A 107 -43.79 -8.93 12.83
N THR A 108 -42.97 -8.59 13.84
CA THR A 108 -43.40 -7.78 14.97
C THR A 108 -43.95 -6.43 14.46
N PRO A 109 -45.16 -6.02 14.87
CA PRO A 109 -45.76 -4.75 14.43
C PRO A 109 -44.89 -3.52 14.73
N GLN A 110 -43.94 -3.64 15.67
CA GLN A 110 -43.00 -2.58 16.04
C GLN A 110 -41.96 -2.22 14.97
N PHE A 111 -41.55 -3.14 14.10
CA PHE A 111 -40.50 -2.85 13.12
C PHE A 111 -41.06 -2.16 11.87
N SER A 112 -42.21 -2.63 11.38
CA SER A 112 -42.91 -2.00 10.26
C SER A 112 -43.28 -0.55 10.55
N ASP A 113 -43.69 -0.26 11.79
CA ASP A 113 -44.05 1.10 12.20
C ASP A 113 -42.83 2.02 12.30
N LYS A 114 -41.67 1.49 12.75
CA LYS A 114 -40.41 2.23 12.76
C LYS A 114 -39.92 2.54 11.35
N ILE A 115 -40.02 1.59 10.42
CA ILE A 115 -39.68 1.82 9.01
C ILE A 115 -40.61 2.85 8.39
N ARG A 116 -41.93 2.75 8.61
CA ARG A 116 -42.88 3.75 8.11
C ARG A 116 -42.57 5.16 8.63
N LYS A 117 -42.21 5.27 9.91
CA LYS A 117 -41.81 6.54 10.53
C LYS A 117 -40.52 7.10 9.94
N LEU A 118 -39.49 6.27 9.79
CA LEU A 118 -38.21 6.64 9.17
C LEU A 118 -38.40 7.10 7.71
N LEU A 119 -39.24 6.38 6.95
CA LEU A 119 -39.54 6.74 5.56
C LEU A 119 -40.24 8.11 5.49
N GLN A 120 -41.20 8.37 6.37
CA GLN A 120 -41.85 9.69 6.46
C GLN A 120 -40.89 10.82 6.84
N GLU A 121 -39.97 10.58 7.78
CA GLU A 121 -38.94 11.56 8.19
C GLU A 121 -38.00 11.92 7.03
N GLU A 122 -37.72 10.95 6.15
CA GLU A 122 -36.90 11.12 4.95
C GLU A 122 -37.71 11.54 3.70
N GLY A 123 -39.02 11.80 3.84
CA GLY A 123 -39.91 12.20 2.74
C GLY A 123 -40.18 11.10 1.71
N LYS A 124 -39.99 9.83 2.07
CA LYS A 124 -40.14 8.64 1.23
C LYS A 124 -41.36 7.82 1.64
N THR A 125 -41.80 6.96 0.74
CA THR A 125 -42.98 6.11 0.89
C THR A 125 -42.61 4.63 0.83
N MET A 126 -43.52 3.77 1.30
CA MET A 126 -43.34 2.32 1.14
C MET A 126 -43.31 1.89 -0.33
N ASP A 127 -43.85 2.70 -1.25
CA ASP A 127 -43.77 2.45 -2.68
C ASP A 127 -42.37 2.73 -3.25
N ASP A 128 -41.61 3.68 -2.66
CA ASP A 128 -40.20 3.89 -3.02
C ASP A 128 -39.34 2.68 -2.61
N VAL A 129 -39.65 2.05 -1.48
CA VAL A 129 -39.00 0.81 -1.06
C VAL A 129 -39.37 -0.32 -2.02
N ARG A 130 -40.65 -0.46 -2.38
CA ARG A 130 -41.08 -1.44 -3.38
C ARG A 130 -40.41 -1.21 -4.73
N ALA A 131 -40.25 0.03 -5.18
CA ALA A 131 -39.56 0.37 -6.43
C ALA A 131 -38.08 -0.06 -6.45
N LEU A 132 -37.41 -0.12 -5.28
CA LEU A 132 -36.05 -0.66 -5.18
C LEU A 132 -35.98 -2.18 -5.36
N PHE A 133 -37.09 -2.89 -5.10
CA PHE A 133 -37.18 -4.35 -5.20
C PHE A 133 -37.93 -4.84 -6.44
N SER A 134 -38.73 -3.99 -7.08
CA SER A 134 -39.42 -4.30 -8.34
C SER A 134 -38.45 -4.17 -9.52
N LYS A 135 -37.94 -5.29 -10.02
CA LYS A 135 -37.33 -5.38 -11.35
C LYS A 135 -38.43 -5.42 -12.42
N GLU A 136 -39.19 -4.35 -12.60
CA GLU A 136 -39.93 -4.13 -13.85
C GLU A 136 -39.88 -2.65 -14.28
N PRO A 137 -39.64 -2.37 -15.58
CA PRO A 137 -39.46 -1.02 -16.08
C PRO A 137 -40.81 -0.30 -16.19
N LEU A 138 -40.90 0.87 -15.55
CA LEU A 138 -42.04 1.78 -15.66
C LEU A 138 -42.21 2.23 -17.13
N HIS A 139 -43.21 1.69 -17.81
CA HIS A 139 -43.75 2.26 -19.03
C HIS A 139 -44.49 3.56 -18.70
N GLY A 140 -43.89 4.69 -19.10
CA GLY A 140 -44.49 6.02 -18.95
C GLY A 140 -43.49 7.15 -19.15
N SER A 141 -42.55 6.98 -20.08
CA SER A 141 -41.52 7.98 -20.34
C SER A 141 -42.03 9.09 -21.26
N SER A 142 -42.57 10.15 -20.67
CA SER A 142 -42.51 11.46 -21.31
C SER A 142 -41.03 11.84 -21.50
N PRO A 143 -40.62 12.41 -22.64
CA PRO A 143 -39.26 12.89 -22.85
C PRO A 143 -38.79 13.80 -21.71
N ASP A 144 -39.70 14.58 -21.11
CA ASP A 144 -39.40 15.47 -19.98
C ASP A 144 -39.12 14.70 -18.68
N SER A 145 -39.76 13.54 -18.48
CA SER A 145 -39.48 12.65 -17.34
C SER A 145 -38.13 11.96 -17.50
N ILE A 146 -37.73 11.62 -18.72
CA ILE A 146 -36.38 11.14 -19.01
C ILE A 146 -35.36 12.26 -18.81
N ILE A 147 -35.60 13.45 -19.36
CA ILE A 147 -34.67 14.59 -19.24
C ILE A 147 -34.52 15.00 -17.77
N ARG A 148 -35.60 15.01 -17.01
CA ARG A 148 -35.56 15.28 -15.56
C ARG A 148 -34.91 14.15 -14.79
N ALA A 149 -35.24 12.88 -15.09
CA ALA A 149 -34.59 11.75 -14.42
C ALA A 149 -33.10 11.65 -14.77
N VAL A 150 -32.69 12.00 -15.99
CA VAL A 150 -31.29 12.11 -16.42
C VAL A 150 -30.65 13.34 -15.77
N GLY A 151 -31.38 14.45 -15.63
CA GLY A 151 -30.94 15.64 -14.89
C GLY A 151 -30.72 15.37 -13.41
N ASP A 152 -31.66 14.70 -12.75
CA ASP A 152 -31.61 14.30 -11.34
C ASP A 152 -30.60 13.17 -11.11
N LEU A 153 -30.44 12.25 -12.09
CA LEU A 153 -29.40 11.23 -12.07
C LEU A 153 -28.04 11.88 -12.23
N LEU A 154 -27.87 12.81 -13.18
CA LEU A 154 -26.67 13.62 -13.30
C LEU A 154 -26.45 14.43 -12.02
N GLU A 155 -27.47 15.02 -11.39
CA GLU A 155 -27.29 15.75 -10.14
C GLU A 155 -26.95 14.82 -8.96
N LYS A 156 -27.40 13.56 -8.98
CA LYS A 156 -27.04 12.53 -7.98
C LYS A 156 -25.71 11.83 -8.25
N THR A 157 -25.28 11.72 -9.51
CA THR A 157 -23.98 11.16 -9.92
C THR A 157 -22.90 12.24 -10.08
N MET A 158 -23.29 13.50 -10.19
CA MET A 158 -22.47 14.72 -10.22
C MET A 158 -22.62 15.56 -8.95
N ARG A 159 -23.39 15.12 -7.94
CA ARG A 159 -22.84 15.21 -6.58
C ARG A 159 -21.53 14.47 -6.70
N PRO A 160 -20.39 15.17 -6.72
CA PRO A 160 -19.16 14.43 -6.76
C PRO A 160 -19.23 13.57 -5.49
N SER A 161 -19.09 12.27 -5.64
CA SER A 161 -18.26 11.55 -4.69
C SER A 161 -16.88 12.21 -4.78
N SER A 162 -16.76 13.45 -4.30
CA SER A 162 -15.56 14.24 -4.38
C SER A 162 -14.57 13.54 -3.50
N ASP A 163 -13.56 12.96 -4.14
CA ASP A 163 -12.23 12.70 -3.60
C ASP A 163 -12.07 11.70 -2.45
N ASN A 164 -13.08 10.90 -2.10
CA ASN A 164 -12.87 9.82 -1.13
C ASN A 164 -12.19 8.57 -1.70
N THR A 165 -11.87 8.55 -3.00
CA THR A 165 -11.10 7.49 -3.67
C THR A 165 -9.62 7.82 -3.88
N VAL A 166 -9.15 9.03 -3.53
CA VAL A 166 -7.74 9.40 -3.76
C VAL A 166 -6.81 8.76 -2.73
N PHE A 167 -7.31 8.49 -1.51
CA PHE A 167 -6.55 7.77 -0.49
C PHE A 167 -7.06 6.35 -0.30
N ARG A 168 -6.18 5.37 -0.54
CA ARG A 168 -6.41 4.00 -0.07
C ARG A 168 -6.63 4.03 1.44
N ARG A 169 -7.54 3.19 1.93
CA ARG A 169 -7.76 2.98 3.36
C ARG A 169 -6.41 2.79 4.08
N LEU A 170 -6.20 3.52 5.18
CA LEU A 170 -5.02 3.37 6.01
C LEU A 170 -4.89 1.91 6.45
N ARG A 171 -3.66 1.39 6.37
CA ARG A 171 -3.35 0.05 6.87
C ARG A 171 -3.44 0.02 8.39
N THR A 172 -3.56 -1.18 8.94
CA THR A 172 -3.75 -1.36 10.38
C THR A 172 -2.48 -1.07 11.18
N PHE A 173 -2.62 -0.39 12.31
CA PHE A 173 -1.56 -0.17 13.29
C PHE A 173 -2.07 -0.47 14.72
N SER A 174 -1.37 -1.31 15.48
CA SER A 174 -1.74 -1.66 16.85
C SER A 174 -0.87 -1.06 17.94
N GLY A 175 0.32 -0.54 17.61
CA GLY A 175 1.30 -0.10 18.61
C GLY A 175 2.01 -1.25 19.34
N THR A 176 1.88 -2.50 18.87
CA THR A 176 2.58 -3.66 19.45
C THR A 176 3.96 -3.87 18.81
N ILE A 177 4.94 -4.29 19.62
CA ILE A 177 6.32 -4.58 19.19
C ILE A 177 6.68 -6.02 19.58
N PRO A 178 7.14 -6.87 18.65
CA PRO A 178 7.34 -6.59 17.21
C PRO A 178 6.02 -6.41 16.45
N THR A 179 6.06 -5.67 15.34
CA THR A 179 4.87 -5.39 14.51
C THR A 179 4.25 -6.69 13.99
N PRO A 180 2.94 -6.94 14.22
CA PRO A 180 2.27 -8.15 13.77
C PRO A 180 2.25 -8.29 12.23
N PRO A 181 2.22 -9.52 11.69
CA PRO A 181 2.10 -9.73 10.25
C PRO A 181 0.83 -9.09 9.67
N GLY A 182 1.00 -8.28 8.62
CA GLY A 182 -0.11 -7.55 7.97
C GLY A 182 -0.43 -6.19 8.57
N GLU A 183 0.26 -5.79 9.65
CA GLU A 183 0.19 -4.44 10.24
C GLU A 183 1.42 -3.60 9.85
N GLU A 184 1.28 -2.28 9.96
CA GLU A 184 2.36 -1.33 9.70
C GLU A 184 3.09 -0.94 10.99
N SER A 185 4.38 -0.58 10.88
CA SER A 185 5.08 0.04 11.99
C SER A 185 4.62 1.48 12.19
N LEU A 186 4.86 2.06 13.38
CA LEU A 186 4.48 3.44 13.69
C LEU A 186 4.97 4.43 12.63
N GLU A 187 6.24 4.33 12.22
CA GLU A 187 6.86 5.26 11.25
C GLU A 187 6.15 5.23 9.89
N HIS A 188 5.90 4.03 9.34
CA HIS A 188 5.22 3.88 8.05
C HIS A 188 3.75 4.29 8.14
N TRP A 189 3.06 3.90 9.20
CA TRP A 189 1.66 4.25 9.39
C TRP A 189 1.47 5.76 9.56
N LEU A 190 2.30 6.43 10.38
CA LEU A 190 2.24 7.89 10.55
C LEU A 190 2.50 8.62 9.24
N ALA A 191 3.47 8.17 8.43
CA ALA A 191 3.72 8.79 7.13
C ALA A 191 2.48 8.73 6.22
N GLN A 192 1.80 7.57 6.16
CA GLN A 192 0.54 7.44 5.39
C GLN A 192 -0.59 8.28 5.98
N ALA A 193 -0.72 8.30 7.31
CA ALA A 193 -1.78 9.03 8.00
C ALA A 193 -1.63 10.56 7.86
N ARG A 194 -0.40 11.10 7.94
CA ARG A 194 -0.11 12.52 7.72
C ARG A 194 -0.50 12.96 6.30
N LEU A 195 -0.07 12.20 5.29
CA LEU A 195 -0.48 12.45 3.90
C LEU A 195 -2.00 12.44 3.75
N MET A 196 -2.68 11.44 4.34
CA MET A 196 -4.14 11.39 4.32
C MET A 196 -4.77 12.62 5.01
N VAL A 197 -4.22 13.10 6.13
CA VAL A 197 -4.75 14.30 6.81
C VAL A 197 -4.55 15.55 5.96
N GLU A 198 -3.40 15.67 5.29
CA GLU A 198 -3.02 16.84 4.50
C GLU A 198 -3.80 16.95 3.20
N GLU A 199 -3.88 15.89 2.38
CA GLU A 199 -4.46 15.99 1.03
C GLU A 199 -5.93 15.55 0.96
N CYS A 200 -6.51 14.91 1.99
CA CYS A 200 -7.94 14.56 1.98
C CYS A 200 -8.80 15.81 2.17
N THR A 201 -9.80 16.00 1.31
CA THR A 201 -10.74 17.13 1.33
C THR A 201 -11.90 16.97 2.31
N GLY A 202 -12.05 15.79 2.94
CA GLY A 202 -13.13 15.48 3.88
C GLY A 202 -13.07 16.25 5.20
N SER A 203 -14.16 16.22 5.95
CA SER A 203 -14.27 16.92 7.24
C SER A 203 -13.28 16.37 8.29
N ASN A 204 -12.91 17.18 9.30
CA ASN A 204 -12.10 16.72 10.44
C ASN A 204 -12.72 15.50 11.14
N ARG A 205 -14.05 15.40 11.16
CA ARG A 205 -14.76 14.23 11.67
C ARG A 205 -14.45 12.98 10.85
N GLU A 206 -14.53 13.05 9.53
CA GLU A 206 -14.20 11.92 8.64
C GLU A 206 -12.73 11.50 8.75
N LYS A 207 -11.80 12.47 8.77
CA LYS A 207 -10.37 12.21 8.95
C LYS A 207 -10.11 11.49 10.29
N ARG A 208 -10.74 11.94 11.38
CA ARG A 208 -10.67 11.26 12.69
C ARG A 208 -11.23 9.84 12.63
N THR A 209 -12.37 9.64 11.99
CA THR A 209 -12.96 8.30 11.82
C THR A 209 -12.01 7.36 11.08
N ARG A 210 -11.41 7.80 9.97
CA ARG A 210 -10.44 7.00 9.20
C ARG A 210 -9.21 6.62 10.00
N ILE A 211 -8.68 7.56 10.79
CA ILE A 211 -7.58 7.28 11.71
C ILE A 211 -8.02 6.17 12.66
N VAL A 212 -9.12 6.36 13.40
CA VAL A 212 -9.64 5.40 14.38
C VAL A 212 -9.90 4.01 13.77
N GLU A 213 -10.49 3.94 12.57
CA GLU A 213 -10.77 2.68 11.86
C GLU A 213 -9.53 1.88 11.46
N SER A 214 -8.36 2.52 11.44
CA SER A 214 -7.08 1.89 11.13
C SER A 214 -6.29 1.47 12.38
N LEU A 215 -6.76 1.83 13.57
CA LEU A 215 -6.09 1.52 14.83
C LEU A 215 -6.66 0.26 15.49
N LYS A 216 -5.80 -0.46 16.20
CA LYS A 216 -6.17 -1.61 17.05
C LYS A 216 -5.38 -1.59 18.36
N GLY A 217 -5.80 -2.44 19.31
CA GLY A 217 -5.05 -2.70 20.54
C GLY A 217 -4.62 -1.41 21.28
N PRO A 218 -3.38 -1.37 21.82
CA PRO A 218 -2.87 -0.22 22.55
C PRO A 218 -3.02 1.12 21.80
N ALA A 219 -2.83 1.14 20.48
CA ALA A 219 -2.94 2.37 19.70
C ALA A 219 -4.38 2.92 19.67
N LEU A 220 -5.37 2.03 19.61
CA LEU A 220 -6.77 2.43 19.70
C LEU A 220 -7.12 2.95 21.10
N ASP A 221 -6.60 2.31 22.16
CA ASP A 221 -6.85 2.70 23.55
C ASP A 221 -6.36 4.13 23.84
N ILE A 222 -5.18 4.51 23.32
CA ILE A 222 -4.65 5.88 23.43
C ILE A 222 -5.60 6.90 22.78
N ILE A 223 -6.08 6.64 21.57
CA ILE A 223 -6.99 7.56 20.88
C ILE A 223 -8.37 7.63 21.54
N GLN A 224 -8.85 6.53 22.12
CA GLN A 224 -10.06 6.54 22.94
C GLN A 224 -9.89 7.44 24.17
N ALA A 225 -8.74 7.37 24.84
CA ALA A 225 -8.43 8.25 25.96
C ALA A 225 -8.37 9.72 25.53
N VAL A 226 -7.73 10.05 24.41
CA VAL A 226 -7.71 11.42 23.85
C VAL A 226 -9.13 11.91 23.59
N ARG A 227 -9.99 11.08 22.97
CA ARG A 227 -11.39 11.43 22.67
C ARG A 227 -12.23 11.74 23.91
N LEU A 228 -11.97 11.04 25.01
CA LEU A 228 -12.71 11.23 26.26
C LEU A 228 -12.30 12.52 26.98
N ASN A 229 -11.01 12.85 26.95
CA ASN A 229 -10.48 14.03 27.64
C ASN A 229 -10.53 15.31 26.79
N GLU A 230 -10.43 15.19 25.47
CA GLU A 230 -10.32 16.29 24.52
C GLU A 230 -11.26 16.08 23.31
N PRO A 231 -12.58 16.37 23.45
CA PRO A 231 -13.55 16.14 22.37
C PRO A 231 -13.29 16.95 21.08
N GLU A 232 -12.67 18.12 21.24
CA GLU A 232 -12.32 19.05 20.15
C GLU A 232 -10.97 18.73 19.48
N ALA A 233 -10.28 17.66 19.91
CA ALA A 233 -9.02 17.24 19.32
C ALA A 233 -9.15 17.03 17.80
N THR A 234 -8.20 17.59 17.07
CA THR A 234 -8.10 17.56 15.61
C THR A 234 -7.47 16.25 15.12
N PRO A 235 -7.56 15.92 13.82
CA PRO A 235 -6.83 14.77 13.26
C PRO A 235 -5.32 14.83 13.54
N SER A 236 -4.73 16.03 13.50
CA SER A 236 -3.30 16.24 13.78
C SER A 236 -2.95 15.95 15.24
N ASP A 237 -3.87 16.24 16.17
CA ASP A 237 -3.68 15.94 17.59
C ASP A 237 -3.67 14.43 17.84
N TYR A 238 -4.49 13.66 17.10
CA TYR A 238 -4.45 12.19 17.17
C TYR A 238 -3.10 11.63 16.71
N LEU A 239 -2.56 12.14 15.59
CA LEU A 239 -1.26 11.71 15.09
C LEU A 239 -0.15 12.04 16.09
N THR A 240 -0.21 13.24 16.68
CA THR A 240 0.74 13.68 17.72
C THR A 240 0.65 12.80 18.97
N ALA A 241 -0.55 12.47 19.43
CA ALA A 241 -0.74 11.60 20.60
C ALA A 241 -0.18 10.19 20.37
N LEU A 242 -0.41 9.60 19.19
CA LEU A 242 0.14 8.30 18.82
C LEU A 242 1.67 8.33 18.69
N GLU A 243 2.21 9.39 18.09
CA GLU A 243 3.65 9.57 17.99
C GLU A 243 4.31 9.72 19.37
N ASN A 244 3.66 10.43 20.29
CA ASN A 244 4.16 10.59 21.66
C ASN A 244 4.07 9.29 22.47
N ALA A 245 3.01 8.50 22.26
CA ALA A 245 2.78 7.25 23.01
C ALA A 245 3.68 6.09 22.55
N PHE A 246 3.94 5.98 21.24
CA PHE A 246 4.64 4.84 20.65
C PHE A 246 5.98 5.18 20.01
N GLY A 247 6.28 6.47 19.81
CA GLY A 247 7.50 6.94 19.18
C GLY A 247 8.70 7.00 20.12
N THR A 248 9.84 7.43 19.58
CA THR A 248 11.02 7.66 20.42
C THR A 248 10.83 8.92 21.28
N PRO A 249 11.37 8.94 22.51
CA PRO A 249 11.35 10.14 23.35
C PRO A 249 12.32 11.23 22.87
N GLU A 250 13.05 10.99 21.78
CA GLU A 250 14.03 11.91 21.21
C GLU A 250 13.38 13.24 20.81
N SER A 251 13.94 14.34 21.28
CA SER A 251 13.52 15.68 20.88
C SER A 251 13.97 15.99 19.45
N GLY A 252 13.40 17.05 18.85
CA GLY A 252 13.89 17.55 17.56
C GLY A 252 15.37 17.93 17.59
N GLU A 253 15.87 18.41 18.74
CA GLU A 253 17.28 18.73 18.95
C GLU A 253 18.16 17.48 18.97
N ASP A 254 17.76 16.43 19.69
CA ASP A 254 18.48 15.14 19.73
C ASP A 254 18.61 14.54 18.33
N LEU A 255 17.51 14.56 17.58
CA LEU A 255 17.48 14.10 16.20
C LEU A 255 18.37 14.96 15.30
N TYR A 256 18.43 16.28 15.54
CA TYR A 256 19.30 17.16 14.79
C TYR A 256 20.77 16.88 15.08
N PHE A 257 21.15 16.62 16.34
CA PHE A 257 22.50 16.18 16.70
C PHE A 257 22.87 14.84 16.07
N ALA A 258 21.94 13.87 16.07
CA ALA A 258 22.13 12.58 15.39
C ALA A 258 22.34 12.78 13.88
N PHE A 259 21.50 13.61 13.23
CA PHE A 259 21.63 13.99 11.83
C PHE A 259 23.01 14.63 11.54
N ARG A 260 23.45 15.56 12.38
CA ARG A 260 24.77 16.19 12.24
C ARG A 260 25.92 15.21 12.43
N SER A 261 25.72 14.09 13.12
CA SER A 261 26.72 13.04 13.29
C SER A 261 26.79 12.04 12.12
N MET A 262 25.91 12.15 11.11
CA MET A 262 25.88 11.22 10.00
C MET A 262 27.03 11.44 9.01
N HIS A 263 27.70 10.35 8.64
CA HIS A 263 28.76 10.31 7.63
C HIS A 263 28.46 9.20 6.61
N GLN A 264 29.02 9.36 5.41
CA GLN A 264 29.03 8.35 4.36
C GLN A 264 29.78 7.11 4.86
N GLN A 265 29.14 5.95 4.76
CA GLN A 265 29.74 4.68 5.13
C GLN A 265 30.73 4.22 4.07
N PHE A 266 31.69 3.38 4.47
CA PHE A 266 32.65 2.82 3.54
C PHE A 266 31.94 2.04 2.43
N GLY A 267 32.19 2.41 1.17
CA GLY A 267 31.58 1.80 -0.01
C GLY A 267 30.13 2.22 -0.30
N GLU A 268 29.53 3.10 0.52
CA GLU A 268 28.21 3.69 0.25
C GLU A 268 28.35 4.72 -0.88
N LYS A 269 27.43 4.70 -1.86
CA LYS A 269 27.36 5.76 -2.87
C LYS A 269 26.96 7.09 -2.23
N LEU A 270 27.34 8.21 -2.85
CA LEU A 270 26.96 9.53 -2.36
C LEU A 270 25.43 9.72 -2.45
N SER A 271 24.81 9.19 -3.49
CA SER A 271 23.35 9.18 -3.67
C SER A 271 22.61 8.39 -2.58
N ASP A 272 23.17 7.27 -2.11
CA ASP A 272 22.60 6.48 -1.01
C ASP A 272 22.76 7.20 0.34
N PHE A 273 23.94 7.81 0.57
CA PHE A 273 24.15 8.64 1.75
C PHE A 273 23.17 9.82 1.79
N LEU A 274 22.96 10.51 0.68
CA LEU A 274 22.00 11.61 0.57
C LEU A 274 20.57 11.17 0.90
N GLN A 275 20.14 9.99 0.44
CA GLN A 275 18.82 9.44 0.78
C GLN A 275 18.71 9.10 2.27
N ARG A 276 19.79 8.61 2.89
CA ARG A 276 19.83 8.37 4.34
C ARG A 276 19.77 9.68 5.13
N LEU A 277 20.50 10.72 4.70
CA LEU A 277 20.40 12.08 5.24
C LEU A 277 18.97 12.62 5.16
N GLU A 278 18.31 12.46 4.01
CA GLU A 278 16.94 12.95 3.80
C GLU A 278 15.95 12.30 4.76
N ARG A 279 16.02 10.98 4.95
CA ARG A 279 15.17 10.28 5.93
C ARG A 279 15.38 10.80 7.35
N SER A 280 16.63 10.98 7.77
CA SER A 280 16.94 11.54 9.08
C SER A 280 16.46 12.98 9.21
N LEU A 281 16.67 13.82 8.19
CA LEU A 281 16.31 15.24 8.20
C LEU A 281 14.80 15.44 8.26
N ARG A 282 14.01 14.58 7.60
CA ARG A 282 12.55 14.57 7.75
C ARG A 282 12.15 14.33 9.19
N ARG A 283 12.75 13.37 9.90
CA ARG A 283 12.45 13.13 11.32
C ARG A 283 12.74 14.39 12.17
N VAL A 284 13.85 15.07 11.91
CA VAL A 284 14.19 16.34 12.59
C VAL A 284 13.10 17.39 12.34
N LEU A 285 12.67 17.57 11.09
CA LEU A 285 11.63 18.53 10.72
C LEU A 285 10.31 18.24 11.43
N HIS A 286 9.86 16.97 11.42
CA HIS A 286 8.59 16.57 12.03
C HIS A 286 8.57 16.82 13.55
N ARG A 287 9.72 16.68 14.22
CA ARG A 287 9.90 16.98 15.65
C ARG A 287 10.30 18.44 15.93
N GLY A 288 10.26 19.32 14.93
CA GLY A 288 10.52 20.75 15.08
C GLY A 288 11.98 21.13 15.34
N GLY A 289 12.94 20.24 15.09
CA GLY A 289 14.37 20.52 15.30
C GLY A 289 14.98 21.49 14.28
N ILE A 290 14.30 21.72 13.15
CA ILE A 290 14.67 22.70 12.13
C ILE A 290 13.42 23.32 11.48
N SER A 291 13.56 24.50 10.87
CA SER A 291 12.49 25.07 10.05
C SER A 291 12.51 24.51 8.62
N PRO A 292 11.33 24.38 7.96
CA PRO A 292 11.22 23.86 6.59
C PRO A 292 12.09 24.62 5.58
N GLN A 293 12.20 25.95 5.74
CA GLN A 293 12.94 26.84 4.84
C GLN A 293 14.45 26.57 4.85
N ARG A 294 14.97 25.96 5.91
CA ARG A 294 16.40 25.66 6.08
C ARG A 294 16.77 24.24 5.66
N MET A 295 15.80 23.40 5.28
CA MET A 295 16.03 21.99 4.99
C MET A 295 17.08 21.77 3.90
N ASP A 296 16.95 22.45 2.75
CA ASP A 296 17.86 22.27 1.62
C ASP A 296 19.29 22.71 1.98
N GLN A 297 19.41 23.81 2.73
CA GLN A 297 20.69 24.33 3.21
C GLN A 297 21.38 23.34 4.15
N VAL A 298 20.65 22.90 5.19
CA VAL A 298 21.16 21.95 6.19
C VAL A 298 21.52 20.61 5.55
N ARG A 299 20.73 20.14 4.58
CA ARG A 299 21.02 18.91 3.82
C ARG A 299 22.34 19.04 3.06
N LEU A 300 22.52 20.13 2.32
CA LEU A 300 23.72 20.36 1.52
C LEU A 300 24.97 20.50 2.42
N GLU A 301 24.87 21.25 3.52
CA GLU A 301 25.95 21.37 4.50
C GLU A 301 26.35 20.03 5.10
N GLN A 302 25.37 19.19 5.45
CA GLN A 302 25.63 17.87 5.99
C GLN A 302 26.25 16.94 4.96
N LEU A 303 25.75 16.98 3.73
CA LEU A 303 26.30 16.17 2.65
C LEU A 303 27.79 16.49 2.48
N ILE A 304 28.14 17.77 2.31
CA ILE A 304 29.53 18.23 2.13
C ILE A 304 30.41 17.83 3.32
N ARG A 305 29.90 17.94 4.56
CA ARG A 305 30.69 17.58 5.76
C ARG A 305 30.84 16.07 5.92
N GLY A 306 29.80 15.31 5.60
CA GLY A 306 29.69 13.89 5.88
C GLY A 306 30.29 12.98 4.80
N SER A 307 30.62 13.51 3.62
CA SER A 307 31.03 12.71 2.45
C SER A 307 32.50 12.87 2.05
N ALA A 308 33.43 12.61 2.97
CA ALA A 308 34.87 12.73 2.72
C ALA A 308 35.39 11.80 1.60
N GLN A 309 34.68 10.71 1.30
CA GLN A 309 35.09 9.73 0.28
C GLN A 309 34.62 10.08 -1.13
N SER A 310 33.83 11.15 -1.30
CA SER A 310 33.25 11.56 -2.59
C SER A 310 33.63 12.98 -3.00
N ASP A 311 34.80 13.46 -2.53
CA ASP A 311 35.30 14.82 -2.79
C ASP A 311 35.34 15.19 -4.27
N MET A 312 35.65 14.23 -5.16
CA MET A 312 35.67 14.48 -6.61
C MET A 312 34.29 14.92 -7.13
N ILE A 313 33.23 14.19 -6.78
CA ILE A 313 31.85 14.54 -7.15
C ILE A 313 31.44 15.88 -6.54
N LEU A 314 31.78 16.14 -5.27
CA LEU A 314 31.47 17.42 -4.61
C LEU A 314 32.09 18.62 -5.35
N VAL A 315 33.32 18.46 -5.87
CA VAL A 315 34.04 19.48 -6.63
C VAL A 315 33.44 19.66 -8.02
N HIS A 316 33.17 18.57 -8.76
CA HIS A 316 32.58 18.63 -10.10
C HIS A 316 31.22 19.34 -10.10
N LEU A 317 30.39 19.04 -9.10
CA LEU A 317 29.07 19.66 -8.91
C LEU A 317 29.12 21.04 -8.20
N ARG A 318 30.32 21.50 -7.82
CA ARG A 318 30.55 22.78 -7.11
C ARG A 318 29.68 22.99 -5.89
N LEU A 319 29.43 21.92 -5.12
CA LEU A 319 28.45 21.95 -4.03
C LEU A 319 28.81 22.95 -2.91
N ARG A 320 30.09 23.21 -2.70
CA ARG A 320 30.56 24.20 -1.71
C ARG A 320 30.17 25.64 -2.06
N GLU A 321 30.06 25.98 -3.34
CA GLU A 321 29.70 27.31 -3.83
C GLU A 321 28.18 27.56 -3.77
N ARG A 322 27.38 26.49 -3.72
CA ARG A 322 25.91 26.55 -3.76
C ARG A 322 25.25 26.64 -2.38
N LYS A 323 26.02 26.84 -1.31
CA LYS A 323 25.49 26.89 0.08
C LYS A 323 24.44 27.98 0.33
N GLU A 324 24.59 29.14 -0.30
CA GLU A 324 23.66 30.26 -0.17
C GLU A 324 22.35 30.03 -0.94
N ARG A 325 22.39 29.22 -2.01
CA ARG A 325 21.25 28.89 -2.87
C ARG A 325 21.25 27.39 -3.16
N PRO A 326 20.96 26.55 -2.15
CA PRO A 326 21.08 25.11 -2.26
C PRO A 326 20.05 24.55 -3.24
N PRO A 327 20.40 23.50 -4.02
CA PRO A 327 19.42 22.76 -4.80
C PRO A 327 18.43 22.03 -3.90
N THR A 328 17.25 21.76 -4.46
CA THR A 328 16.27 20.88 -3.82
C THR A 328 16.80 19.44 -3.72
N PHE A 329 16.22 18.63 -2.83
CA PHE A 329 16.59 17.22 -2.68
C PHE A 329 16.65 16.45 -4.01
N LEU A 330 15.61 16.57 -4.84
CA LEU A 330 15.51 15.81 -6.10
C LEU A 330 16.52 16.29 -7.14
N GLN A 331 16.73 17.60 -7.25
CA GLN A 331 17.75 18.15 -8.14
C GLN A 331 19.14 17.63 -7.75
N LEU A 332 19.48 17.75 -6.47
CA LEU A 332 20.77 17.29 -5.94
C LEU A 332 20.96 15.78 -6.14
N LEU A 333 19.92 14.98 -5.89
CA LEU A 333 19.97 13.54 -6.08
C LEU A 333 20.22 13.16 -7.54
N ASN A 334 19.55 13.82 -8.49
CA ASN A 334 19.73 13.54 -9.91
C ASN A 334 21.14 13.93 -10.38
N GLU A 335 21.60 15.14 -10.05
CA GLU A 335 22.94 15.61 -10.39
C GLU A 335 24.04 14.66 -9.85
N ILE A 336 23.90 14.18 -8.60
CA ILE A 336 24.83 13.22 -8.01
C ILE A 336 24.79 11.88 -8.76
N ARG A 337 23.61 11.37 -9.09
CA ARG A 337 23.49 10.09 -9.80
C ARG A 337 24.08 10.13 -11.20
N GLU A 338 23.93 11.25 -11.89
CA GLU A 338 24.54 11.48 -13.20
C GLU A 338 26.08 11.50 -13.11
N GLU A 339 26.63 12.24 -12.14
CA GLU A 339 28.08 12.30 -11.94
C GLU A 339 28.67 10.97 -11.46
N GLU A 340 27.96 10.21 -10.61
CA GLU A 340 28.35 8.87 -10.18
C GLU A 340 28.46 7.90 -11.37
N GLU A 341 27.52 7.94 -12.31
CA GLU A 341 27.55 7.09 -13.52
C GLU A 341 28.66 7.54 -14.48
N TYR A 342 28.87 8.86 -14.60
CA TYR A 342 29.97 9.42 -15.39
C TYR A 342 31.34 8.98 -14.83
N GLU A 343 31.56 9.09 -13.52
CA GLU A 343 32.77 8.60 -12.86
C GLU A 343 32.94 7.09 -13.02
N ALA A 344 31.88 6.31 -12.84
CA ALA A 344 31.92 4.86 -13.03
C ALA A 344 32.33 4.48 -14.46
N SER A 345 31.82 5.22 -15.46
CA SER A 345 32.18 5.04 -16.87
C SER A 345 33.63 5.41 -17.15
N ARG A 346 34.13 6.52 -16.58
CA ARG A 346 35.55 6.91 -16.68
C ARG A 346 36.49 5.89 -16.04
N ARG A 347 36.12 5.33 -14.88
CA ARG A 347 36.89 4.28 -14.20
C ARG A 347 36.92 2.97 -14.99
N LYS A 348 35.88 2.67 -15.78
CA LYS A 348 35.86 1.51 -16.71
C LYS A 348 36.75 1.74 -17.93
N LEU A 349 36.79 2.96 -18.46
CA LEU A 349 37.61 3.35 -19.62
C LEU A 349 39.10 3.54 -19.28
N ASN A 350 39.39 3.90 -18.04
CA ASN A 350 40.74 3.95 -17.48
C ASN A 350 40.94 2.78 -16.49
N PRO A 351 41.14 1.54 -16.97
CA PRO A 351 41.59 0.47 -16.10
C PRO A 351 43.06 0.77 -15.74
N THR A 352 43.30 1.67 -14.79
CA THR A 352 44.65 1.83 -14.25
C THR A 352 45.03 0.51 -13.59
N VAL A 353 46.06 -0.10 -14.19
CA VAL A 353 46.92 -1.17 -13.70
C VAL A 353 46.72 -1.45 -12.21
N ARG A 354 46.33 -2.69 -11.88
CA ARG A 354 46.35 -3.25 -10.53
C ARG A 354 47.56 -2.71 -9.75
N GLN A 355 47.33 -1.82 -8.80
CA GLN A 355 48.26 -1.70 -7.67
C GLN A 355 48.24 -3.05 -6.97
N VAL A 356 49.29 -3.83 -7.19
CA VAL A 356 49.60 -4.98 -6.35
C VAL A 356 49.81 -4.41 -4.95
N GLN A 357 48.86 -4.65 -4.06
CA GLN A 357 49.09 -4.55 -2.64
C GLN A 357 50.29 -5.46 -2.32
N ALA A 358 51.44 -4.85 -2.04
CA ALA A 358 52.55 -5.56 -1.45
C ALA A 358 52.16 -5.86 0.01
N THR A 359 51.44 -6.97 0.21
CA THR A 359 51.49 -7.69 1.48
C THR A 359 52.94 -8.04 1.73
N LYS A 360 53.49 -7.47 2.81
CA LYS A 360 54.80 -7.83 3.33
C LYS A 360 54.78 -9.29 3.76
N GLU A 361 55.19 -10.19 2.88
CA GLU A 361 55.70 -11.49 3.28
C GLU A 361 57.07 -11.71 2.66
N THR A 362 58.05 -11.66 3.55
CA THR A 362 59.45 -12.02 3.35
C THR A 362 59.55 -13.38 2.69
N LYS A 363 60.11 -13.44 1.47
CA LYS A 363 60.84 -14.60 0.96
C LYS A 363 61.77 -14.19 -0.18
N GLN A 364 63.05 -14.46 0.04
CA GLN A 364 64.15 -14.24 -0.89
C GLN A 364 63.89 -14.97 -2.23
N GLY A 365 63.99 -14.24 -3.34
CA GLY A 365 63.94 -14.81 -4.69
C GLY A 365 64.55 -13.86 -5.71
N LYS A 366 65.69 -14.27 -6.29
CA LYS A 366 66.45 -13.57 -7.35
C LYS A 366 65.53 -13.08 -8.49
N VAL A 367 65.54 -11.78 -8.79
CA VAL A 367 64.99 -11.22 -10.04
C VAL A 367 66.12 -11.12 -11.08
N LYS A 368 65.97 -11.83 -12.20
CA LYS A 368 66.80 -11.65 -13.40
C LYS A 368 66.32 -10.38 -14.12
N SER A 369 67.24 -9.50 -14.50
CA SER A 369 66.91 -8.37 -15.37
C SER A 369 66.62 -8.87 -16.78
N ILE A 370 65.51 -8.42 -17.36
CA ILE A 370 65.26 -8.52 -18.79
C ILE A 370 65.55 -7.12 -19.34
N GLN A 371 66.69 -6.97 -20.01
CA GLN A 371 67.00 -5.79 -20.80
C GLN A 371 66.09 -5.83 -22.04
N SER A 372 65.14 -4.90 -22.14
CA SER A 372 64.35 -4.68 -23.36
C SER A 372 65.10 -3.70 -24.26
N SER A 373 66.02 -4.21 -25.08
CA SER A 373 66.92 -3.41 -25.91
C SER A 373 66.37 -3.09 -27.31
N ASN A 374 65.05 -3.00 -27.54
CA ASN A 374 64.51 -2.71 -28.89
C ASN A 374 63.14 -2.00 -28.86
N LEU A 375 63.08 -0.74 -28.43
CA LEU A 375 61.94 0.14 -28.66
C LEU A 375 62.39 1.31 -29.56
N PRO A 376 61.69 1.62 -30.67
CA PRO A 376 62.11 2.66 -31.60
C PRO A 376 62.08 4.06 -30.95
N GLU A 377 63.09 4.89 -31.25
CA GLU A 377 63.21 6.27 -30.76
C GLU A 377 61.98 7.12 -31.16
N GLY A 378 61.36 7.78 -30.18
CA GLY A 378 60.20 8.66 -30.38
C GLY A 378 58.89 8.19 -29.71
N LEU A 379 58.81 6.96 -29.20
CA LEU A 379 57.64 6.45 -28.45
C LEU A 379 57.80 6.48 -26.92
N VAL A 380 58.99 6.81 -26.42
CA VAL A 380 59.27 6.97 -24.99
C VAL A 380 59.41 8.47 -24.72
N GLY A 381 58.49 9.03 -23.93
CA GLY A 381 58.60 10.42 -23.46
C GLY A 381 59.89 10.64 -22.66
N PRO A 382 60.34 11.90 -22.49
CA PRO A 382 61.55 12.18 -21.72
C PRO A 382 61.45 11.54 -20.33
N SER A 383 62.57 10.97 -19.85
CA SER A 383 62.66 10.36 -18.54
C SER A 383 62.10 11.32 -17.48
N PRO A 384 61.16 10.87 -16.62
CA PRO A 384 60.66 11.71 -15.54
C PRO A 384 61.72 11.94 -14.46
N LEU A 385 62.86 11.23 -14.51
CA LEU A 385 63.99 11.44 -13.61
C LEU A 385 64.95 12.48 -14.20
N ALA A 386 65.14 13.59 -13.49
CA ALA A 386 66.14 14.62 -13.77
C ALA A 386 67.24 14.61 -12.70
N SER A 387 68.49 14.78 -13.13
CA SER A 387 69.62 14.95 -12.20
C SER A 387 69.61 16.37 -11.64
N VAL A 388 69.53 16.50 -10.31
CA VAL A 388 69.52 17.77 -9.59
C VAL A 388 70.61 17.75 -8.52
N THR A 389 71.35 18.84 -8.40
CA THR A 389 72.40 18.98 -7.38
C THR A 389 71.83 19.65 -6.14
N LEU A 390 71.82 18.94 -5.01
CA LEU A 390 71.43 19.49 -3.70
C LEU A 390 72.68 19.55 -2.83
N GLU A 391 73.01 20.75 -2.32
CA GLU A 391 74.20 21.01 -1.48
C GLU A 391 75.52 20.46 -2.05
N GLY A 392 75.68 20.48 -3.38
CA GLY A 392 76.89 20.01 -4.06
C GLY A 392 76.93 18.51 -4.35
N GLN A 393 75.93 17.73 -3.94
CA GLN A 393 75.81 16.32 -4.32
C GLN A 393 74.75 16.08 -5.41
N PRO A 394 75.08 15.34 -6.47
CA PRO A 394 74.13 15.03 -7.54
C PRO A 394 73.14 13.93 -7.11
N CYS A 395 71.85 14.22 -7.22
CA CYS A 395 70.74 13.32 -6.88
C CYS A 395 69.77 13.21 -8.07
N GLN A 396 69.00 12.12 -8.16
CA GLN A 396 67.95 11.97 -9.18
C GLN A 396 66.58 12.34 -8.58
N ALA A 397 65.88 13.28 -9.21
CA ALA A 397 64.57 13.76 -8.81
C ALA A 397 63.51 13.40 -9.87
N LEU A 398 62.33 12.96 -9.42
CA LEU A 398 61.20 12.65 -10.29
C LEU A 398 60.36 13.93 -10.52
N LEU A 399 60.14 14.29 -11.79
CA LEU A 399 59.36 15.44 -12.22
C LEU A 399 57.89 15.03 -12.40
N ASP A 400 56.99 15.58 -11.58
CA ASP A 400 55.53 15.46 -11.75
C ASP A 400 54.99 16.60 -12.62
N SER A 401 54.20 16.28 -13.64
CA SER A 401 53.86 17.16 -14.76
C SER A 401 52.73 18.17 -14.47
N GLY A 402 52.50 18.51 -13.20
CA GLY A 402 51.33 19.32 -12.78
C GLY A 402 51.60 20.60 -11.99
N SER A 403 52.71 20.75 -11.26
CA SER A 403 53.04 21.97 -10.48
C SER A 403 54.47 21.87 -9.93
N ARG A 404 55.27 22.93 -10.08
CA ARG A 404 56.65 22.97 -9.50
C ARG A 404 56.57 23.17 -7.99
N VAL A 405 56.42 22.07 -7.24
CA VAL A 405 56.67 22.05 -5.79
C VAL A 405 57.68 20.93 -5.51
N THR A 406 58.90 21.32 -5.15
CA THR A 406 59.95 20.41 -4.70
C THR A 406 59.85 20.29 -3.18
N ILE A 407 59.42 19.14 -2.66
CA ILE A 407 59.49 18.85 -1.22
C ILE A 407 60.84 18.21 -0.94
N VAL A 408 61.65 18.87 -0.12
CA VAL A 408 62.94 18.38 0.35
C VAL A 408 62.72 17.70 1.71
N PHE A 409 63.19 16.46 1.84
CA PHE A 409 63.27 15.78 3.13
C PHE A 409 64.69 15.93 3.66
N GLU A 410 64.86 16.69 4.75
CA GLU A 410 66.08 16.62 5.56
C GLU A 410 66.03 15.36 6.41
N ASN A 411 67.09 14.56 6.36
CA ASN A 411 67.32 13.52 7.36
C ASN A 411 68.01 14.18 8.56
N TRP A 412 67.21 14.39 9.61
CA TRP A 412 67.52 14.69 11.03
C TRP A 412 68.96 15.07 11.40
#